data_AF-A0A7L0FVS0-F1
#
_entry.id   AF-A0A7L0FVS0-F1
#
_cell.length_a   1.000
_cell.length_b   1.000
_cell.length_c   1.000
_cell.angle_alpha   90.00
_cell.angle_beta   90.00
_cell.angle_gamma   90.00
#
_symmetry.space_group_name_H-M   'P 1'
#
loop_
_entity.id
_entity.type
_entity.pdbx_description
1 polymer ?
#
loop_
_entity_poly.entity_id
_entity_poly.type
_entity_poly.pdbx_seq_one_letter_code
_entity_poly.pdbx_strand_id
1 'polypeptide(L)' 'MARPGHTGNRPLVEEGEDEEDPLDAMISRTGCAARHRELQECMAARQDWRHCQPQVRAFGECMAQHQRAKEPRRP' A
#
# COMPACT_ATOMS: atom_id res chain seq x y z
N MET A 1 -1.17 41.04 -8.50
CA MET A 1 -0.01 40.15 -8.65
C MET A 1 -0.50 38.71 -8.56
N ALA A 2 -0.62 38.00 -9.69
CA ALA A 2 -1.06 36.61 -9.71
C ALA A 2 0.14 35.69 -9.42
N ARG A 3 -0.01 34.75 -8.49
CA ARG A 3 1.04 33.80 -8.10
C ARG A 3 1.20 32.75 -9.23
N PRO A 4 2.43 32.38 -9.64
CA PRO A 4 2.63 31.37 -10.67
C PRO A 4 2.04 30.02 -10.23
N GLY A 5 1.14 29.47 -11.05
CA GLY A 5 0.63 28.11 -10.89
C GLY A 5 1.75 27.09 -11.11
N HIS A 6 1.78 26.06 -10.29
CA HIS A 6 2.72 24.94 -10.41
C HIS A 6 2.42 24.16 -11.70
N THR A 7 3.24 24.34 -12.73
CA THR A 7 3.18 23.54 -13.95
C THR A 7 3.82 22.18 -13.68
N GLY A 8 3.05 21.26 -13.11
CA GLY A 8 3.46 19.88 -12.89
C GLY A 8 3.34 19.07 -14.18
N ASN A 9 4.42 19.01 -14.97
CA ASN A 9 4.59 18.03 -16.04
C ASN A 9 4.83 16.66 -15.37
N ARG A 10 3.75 16.01 -14.92
CA ARG A 10 3.80 14.62 -14.48
C ARG A 10 3.77 13.78 -15.75
N PRO A 11 4.80 12.96 -16.05
CA PRO A 11 4.68 11.96 -17.08
C PRO A 11 3.49 11.09 -16.70
N LEU A 12 2.48 11.05 -17.55
CA LEU A 12 1.43 10.04 -17.46
C LEU A 12 2.15 8.72 -17.72
N VAL A 13 2.45 8.01 -16.63
CA VAL A 13 2.98 6.66 -16.70
C VAL A 13 1.92 5.81 -17.40
N GLU A 14 2.17 5.54 -18.67
CA GLU A 14 1.52 4.49 -19.46
C GLU A 14 2.27 3.21 -19.07
N GLU A 15 1.82 2.57 -17.99
CA GLU A 15 2.37 1.29 -17.53
C GLU A 15 1.47 0.18 -18.09
N GLY A 16 1.98 -0.43 -19.16
CA GLY A 16 1.36 -1.56 -19.85
C GLY A 16 1.37 -2.81 -18.97
N GLU A 17 0.16 -3.28 -18.65
CA GLU A 17 -0.33 -4.67 -18.59
C GLU A 17 0.43 -5.79 -17.86
N ASP A 18 1.67 -5.63 -17.35
CA ASP A 18 2.41 -6.72 -16.67
C ASP A 18 3.32 -6.27 -15.50
N GLU A 19 3.21 -5.02 -15.04
CA GLU A 19 3.94 -4.56 -13.85
C GLU A 19 3.12 -4.86 -12.59
N GLU A 20 3.58 -5.84 -11.79
CA GLU A 20 3.13 -5.98 -10.40
C GLU A 20 3.21 -4.61 -9.73
N ASP A 21 2.09 -4.16 -9.15
CA ASP A 21 2.03 -2.84 -8.51
C ASP A 21 3.24 -2.68 -7.58
N PRO A 22 4.03 -1.59 -7.69
CA PRO A 22 5.23 -1.40 -6.88
C PRO A 22 4.97 -1.57 -5.37
N LEU A 23 3.76 -1.26 -4.90
CA LEU A 23 3.31 -1.51 -3.54
C LEU A 23 3.16 -3.00 -3.24
N ASP A 24 2.56 -3.78 -4.13
CA ASP A 24 2.34 -5.22 -3.95
C ASP A 24 3.67 -5.99 -3.94
N ALA A 25 4.61 -5.58 -4.81
CA ALA A 25 5.98 -6.09 -4.81
C ALA A 25 6.71 -5.79 -3.48
N MET A 26 6.50 -4.60 -2.90
CA MET A 26 7.05 -4.26 -1.58
C MET A 26 6.42 -5.10 -0.46
N ILE A 27 5.10 -5.27 -0.49
CA ILE A 27 4.36 -6.04 0.52
C ILE A 27 4.72 -7.53 0.46
N SER A 28 4.97 -8.07 -0.72
CA SER A 28 5.44 -9.46 -0.90
C SER A 28 6.78 -9.69 -0.20
N ARG A 29 7.66 -8.69 -0.15
CA ARG A 29 8.94 -8.77 0.57
C ARG A 29 8.81 -8.70 2.10
N THR A 30 7.73 -8.12 2.63
CA THR A 30 7.52 -8.02 4.09
C THR A 30 6.91 -9.28 4.70
N GLY A 31 6.39 -10.19 3.87
CA GLY A 31 5.61 -11.35 4.32
C GLY A 31 4.16 -11.04 4.67
N CYS A 32 3.70 -9.80 4.47
CA CYS A 32 2.33 -9.37 4.77
C CYS A 32 1.35 -9.52 3.58
N ALA A 33 1.79 -10.13 2.47
CA ALA A 33 1.00 -10.29 1.25
C ALA A 33 -0.33 -11.02 1.42
N ALA A 34 -0.40 -12.02 2.31
CA ALA A 34 -1.67 -12.71 2.57
C ALA A 34 -2.74 -11.76 3.14
N ARG A 35 -2.37 -10.91 4.12
CA ARG A 35 -3.28 -9.92 4.70
C ARG A 35 -3.65 -8.82 3.72
N HIS A 36 -2.73 -8.49 2.81
CA HIS A 36 -3.01 -7.55 1.74
C HIS A 36 -4.04 -8.10 0.74
N ARG A 37 -3.90 -9.36 0.31
CA ARG A 37 -4.89 -10.02 -0.54
C ARG A 37 -6.26 -10.12 0.13
N GLU A 38 -6.32 -10.51 1.40
CA GLU A 38 -7.58 -10.52 2.17
C GLU A 38 -8.27 -9.14 2.19
N LEU A 39 -7.48 -8.07 2.31
CA LEU A 39 -7.98 -6.71 2.26
C LEU A 39 -8.45 -6.33 0.86
N GLN A 40 -7.69 -6.64 -0.18
CA GLN A 40 -8.08 -6.43 -1.58
C GLN A 40 -9.36 -7.18 -1.92
N GLU A 41 -9.50 -8.44 -1.50
CA GLU A 41 -10.71 -9.25 -1.70
C GLU A 41 -11.93 -8.63 -1.00
N CYS A 42 -11.77 -8.16 0.24
CA CYS A 42 -12.84 -7.47 0.95
C CYS A 42 -13.26 -6.18 0.24
N MET A 43 -12.28 -5.39 -0.23
CA MET A 43 -12.55 -4.17 -0.99
C MET A 43 -13.16 -4.45 -2.36
N ALA A 44 -12.75 -5.53 -3.04
CA ALA A 44 -13.33 -5.95 -4.31
C ALA A 44 -14.79 -6.39 -4.14
N ALA A 45 -15.10 -7.11 -3.05
CA ALA A 45 -16.44 -7.61 -2.78
C ALA A 45 -17.41 -6.52 -2.27
N ARG A 46 -16.95 -5.62 -1.39
CA ARG A 46 -17.82 -4.67 -0.68
C ARG A 46 -17.64 -3.22 -1.13
N GLN A 47 -16.48 -2.88 -1.65
CA GLN A 47 -16.05 -1.51 -1.97
C GLN A 47 -16.21 -0.51 -0.82
N ASP A 48 -16.29 -1.02 0.42
CA ASP A 48 -16.44 -0.22 1.62
C ASP A 48 -15.39 -0.65 2.65
N TRP A 49 -14.38 0.21 2.82
CA TRP A 49 -13.27 -0.01 3.74
C TRP A 49 -13.72 -0.07 5.21
N ARG A 50 -14.88 0.50 5.58
CA ARG A 50 -15.41 0.46 6.96
C ARG A 50 -15.81 -0.97 7.33
N HIS A 51 -16.33 -1.72 6.38
CA HIS A 51 -16.66 -3.13 6.56
C HIS A 51 -15.42 -4.03 6.49
N CYS A 52 -14.32 -3.51 5.96
CA CYS A 52 -13.01 -4.18 5.87
C CYS A 52 -12.03 -3.78 6.99
N GLN A 53 -12.51 -3.06 8.02
CA GLN A 53 -11.76 -2.70 9.22
C GLN A 53 -10.93 -3.86 9.81
N PRO A 54 -11.45 -5.08 10.00
CA PRO A 54 -10.64 -6.16 10.56
C PRO A 54 -9.46 -6.56 9.66
N GLN A 55 -9.63 -6.57 8.33
CA GLN A 55 -8.56 -6.85 7.36
C GLN A 55 -7.53 -5.71 7.34
N VAL A 56 -7.99 -4.45 7.38
CA VAL A 56 -7.10 -3.28 7.47
C VAL A 56 -6.24 -3.33 8.73
N ARG A 57 -6.83 -3.67 9.87
CA ARG A 57 -6.11 -3.80 11.14
C ARG A 57 -5.08 -4.92 11.09
N ALA A 58 -5.45 -6.11 10.62
CA ALA A 58 -4.54 -7.24 10.49
C ALA A 58 -3.35 -6.93 9.56
N PHE A 59 -3.59 -6.26 8.43
CA PHE A 59 -2.53 -5.81 7.53
C PHE A 59 -1.62 -4.78 8.20
N GLY A 60 -2.20 -3.79 8.89
CA GLY A 60 -1.45 -2.77 9.64
C GLY A 60 -0.60 -3.35 10.76
N GLU A 61 -1.10 -4.33 11.51
CA GLU A 61 -0.37 -5.02 12.57
C GLU A 61 0.81 -5.84 12.02
N CYS A 62 0.63 -6.50 10.87
CA CYS A 62 1.72 -7.20 10.20
C CYS A 62 2.82 -6.24 9.77
N MET A 63 2.45 -5.13 9.12
CA MET A 63 3.42 -4.12 8.68
C MET A 63 4.11 -3.45 9.87
N ALA A 64 3.40 -3.13 10.94
CA ALA A 64 3.99 -2.56 12.15
C ALA A 64 5.03 -3.50 12.79
N GLN A 65 4.76 -4.80 12.82
CA GLN A 65 5.72 -5.80 13.30
C GLN A 65 6.97 -5.86 12.40
N HIS A 66 6.78 -5.85 11.08
CA HIS A 66 7.89 -5.79 10.14
C HIS A 66 8.74 -4.53 10.35
N GLN A 67 8.13 -3.36 10.51
CA GLN A 67 8.86 -2.11 10.77
C GLN A 67 9.66 -2.16 12.06
N ARG A 68 9.08 -2.72 13.14
CA ARG A 68 9.79 -2.92 14.42
C ARG A 68 10.96 -3.90 14.31
N ALA A 69 10.84 -4.93 13.47
CA ALA A 69 11.92 -5.88 13.21
C ALA A 69 13.02 -5.27 12.31
N LYS A 70 12.65 -4.32 11.44
CA LYS A 70 13.58 -3.61 10.53
C LYS A 70 14.29 -2.45 11.19
N GLU A 71 13.70 -1.85 12.23
CA GLU A 71 14.37 -0.84 13.03
C GLU A 71 15.62 -1.48 13.64
N PRO A 72 16.85 -1.07 13.23
CA PRO A 72 18.05 -1.61 13.84
C PRO A 72 17.90 -1.30 15.33
N ARG A 73 18.06 -2.33 16.18
CA ARG A 73 18.08 -2.16 17.65
C ARG A 73 19.05 -1.02 17.94
N ARG A 74 18.52 0.20 18.11
CA ARG A 74 19.35 1.39 18.28
C ARG A 74 19.85 1.28 19.72
N PRO A 75 21.17 1.10 19.93
CA PRO A 75 21.72 1.03 21.27
C PRO A 75 21.46 2.32 22.05
#